data_AF-A0A2N2LX29-F1
#
_entry.id   AF-A0A2N2LX29-F1
#
_cell.length_a   1.000
_cell.length_b   1.000
_cell.length_c   1.000
_cell.angle_alpha   90.00
_cell.angle_beta   90.00
_cell.angle_gamma   90.00
#
_symmetry.space_group_name_H-M   'P 1'
#
loop_
_entity.id
_entity.type
_entity.pdbx_description
1 polymer ?
#
loop_
_entity_poly.entity_id
_entity_poly.type
_entity_poly.pdbx_seq_one_letter_code
_entity_poly.pdbx_strand_id
1 'polypeptide(L)'
;MKKQEAPIVSIVLYVLSGLNFIVMLICVFAAINADITIRSNAPLFQAILGTLGDIFLGYLARALRDISLIFTLVNAGISVLLFTAARLLKNSNRLSYRVQILEKKLEIASLK
;
A
#
# COMPACT_ATOMS: atom_id res chain seq x y z
N MET A 1 24.82 -16.32 -19.66
CA MET A 1 24.43 -15.18 -18.79
C MET A 1 23.52 -15.71 -17.68
N LYS A 2 23.99 -15.81 -16.43
CA LYS A 2 23.14 -16.22 -15.30
C LYS A 2 22.12 -15.12 -15.02
N LYS A 3 20.81 -15.45 -15.08
CA LYS A 3 19.72 -14.52 -14.72
C LYS A 3 19.92 -14.09 -13.28
N GLN A 4 20.07 -12.78 -13.05
CA GLN A 4 20.18 -12.22 -11.71
C GLN A 4 18.84 -12.38 -11.02
N GLU A 5 18.79 -13.27 -10.04
CA GLU A 5 17.65 -13.40 -9.13
C GLU A 5 17.51 -12.08 -8.37
N ALA A 6 16.32 -11.47 -8.41
CA ALA A 6 16.05 -10.33 -7.57
C ALA A 6 16.23 -10.75 -6.11
N PRO A 7 16.86 -9.93 -5.26
CA PRO A 7 17.03 -10.27 -3.86
C PRO A 7 15.67 -10.58 -3.24
N ILE A 8 15.54 -11.73 -2.57
CA ILE A 8 14.27 -12.24 -2.02
C ILE A 8 13.57 -11.16 -1.20
N VAL A 9 14.33 -10.37 -0.43
CA VAL A 9 13.83 -9.22 0.35
C VAL A 9 13.11 -8.18 -0.52
N SER A 10 13.63 -7.86 -1.71
CA SER A 10 12.95 -6.93 -2.62
C SER A 10 11.65 -7.52 -3.16
N ILE A 11 11.60 -8.82 -3.42
CA ILE A 11 10.38 -9.51 -3.88
C ILE A 11 9.32 -9.45 -2.78
N VAL A 12 9.70 -9.77 -1.53
CA VAL A 12 8.81 -9.70 -0.36
C VAL A 12 8.25 -8.30 -0.17
N LEU A 13 9.10 -7.26 -0.27
CA LEU A 13 8.65 -5.86 -0.16
C LEU A 13 7.67 -5.46 -1.27
N TYR A 14 7.87 -5.93 -2.51
CA TYR A 14 6.91 -5.69 -3.59
C TYR A 14 5.58 -6.39 -3.35
N VAL A 15 5.59 -7.64 -2.87
CA VAL A 15 4.37 -8.40 -2.56
C VAL A 15 3.62 -7.74 -1.41
N LEU A 16 4.31 -7.32 -0.34
CA LEU A 16 3.71 -6.60 0.78
C LEU A 16 3.09 -5.27 0.34
N SER A 17 3.80 -4.50 -0.50
CA SER A 17 3.25 -3.27 -1.07
C SER A 17 2.00 -3.52 -1.92
N GLY A 18 1.99 -4.60 -2.71
CA GLY A 18 0.84 -4.98 -3.53
C GLY A 18 -0.36 -5.42 -2.68
N LEU A 19 -0.13 -6.26 -1.67
CA LEU A 19 -1.16 -6.67 -0.71
C LEU A 19 -1.75 -5.47 0.02
N ASN A 20 -0.90 -4.54 0.47
CA ASN A 20 -1.36 -3.32 1.14
C ASN A 20 -2.26 -2.47 0.23
N PHE A 21 -1.92 -2.39 -1.06
CA PHE A 21 -2.74 -1.69 -2.04
C PHE A 21 -4.10 -2.37 -2.26
N ILE A 22 -4.14 -3.71 -2.30
CA ILE A 22 -5.40 -4.47 -2.40
C ILE A 22 -6.28 -4.23 -1.17
N VAL A 23 -5.71 -4.32 0.04
CA VAL A 23 -6.43 -4.05 1.29
C VAL A 23 -7.00 -2.62 1.28
N MET A 24 -6.20 -1.64 0.85
CA MET A 24 -6.65 -0.26 0.70
C MET A 24 -7.85 -0.14 -0.25
N LEU A 25 -7.82 -0.81 -1.41
CA LEU A 25 -8.95 -0.82 -2.35
C LEU A 25 -10.20 -1.45 -1.75
N ILE A 26 -10.07 -2.57 -1.04
CA ILE A 26 -11.19 -3.24 -0.36
C ILE A 26 -11.79 -2.30 0.69
N CYS A 27 -10.98 -1.61 1.49
CA CYS A 27 -11.45 -0.65 2.48
C CYS A 27 -12.19 0.55 1.83
N VAL A 28 -11.71 1.06 0.70
CA VAL A 28 -12.40 2.12 -0.05
C VAL A 28 -13.75 1.61 -0.59
N PHE A 29 -13.78 0.42 -1.17
CA PHE A 29 -15.03 -0.20 -1.64
C PHE A 29 -16.02 -0.44 -0.49
N ALA A 30 -15.55 -0.93 0.66
CA ALA A 30 -16.37 -1.14 1.84
C ALA A 30 -16.95 0.19 2.38
N ALA A 31 -16.14 1.26 2.39
CA ALA A 31 -16.60 2.58 2.82
C ALA A 31 -17.67 3.15 1.87
N ILE A 32 -17.50 3.01 0.55
CA ILE A 32 -18.51 3.43 -0.43
C ILE A 32 -19.80 2.64 -0.25
N ASN A 33 -19.72 1.31 -0.12
CA ASN A 33 -20.89 0.46 0.09
C ASN A 33 -21.59 0.76 1.42
N ALA A 34 -20.84 1.07 2.47
CA ALA A 34 -21.40 1.50 3.75
C ALA A 34 -22.15 2.83 3.61
N ASP A 35 -21.61 3.83 2.89
CA ASP A 35 -22.30 5.11 2.64
C ASP A 35 -23.60 4.90 1.85
N ILE A 36 -23.57 4.07 0.80
CA ILE A 36 -24.76 3.73 0.01
C ILE A 36 -25.81 3.05 0.90
N THR A 37 -25.39 2.09 1.71
CA THR A 37 -26.27 1.32 2.60
C THR A 37 -26.88 2.21 3.69
N ILE A 38 -26.10 3.15 4.25
CA ILE A 38 -26.59 4.13 5.22
C ILE A 38 -27.65 5.03 4.57
N ARG A 39 -27.40 5.55 3.37
CA ARG A 39 -28.37 6.40 2.65
C ARG A 39 -29.64 5.65 2.26
N SER A 40 -29.52 4.40 1.80
CA SER A 40 -30.67 3.60 1.40
C SER A 40 -31.57 3.22 2.57
N ASN A 41 -30.99 3.03 3.76
CA ASN A 41 -31.73 2.67 4.98
C ASN A 41 -32.12 3.88 5.84
N ALA A 42 -31.66 5.10 5.50
CA ALA A 42 -32.02 6.32 6.21
C ALA A 42 -33.53 6.51 6.42
N PRO A 43 -34.43 6.24 5.46
CA PRO A 43 -35.88 6.37 5.68
C PRO A 43 -36.41 5.38 6.73
N LEU A 44 -35.84 4.19 6.77
CA LEU A 44 -36.22 3.11 7.68
C LEU A 44 -35.71 3.40 9.11
N PHE A 45 -34.49 3.92 9.23
CA PHE A 45 -33.92 4.40 10.49
C PHE A 45 -34.67 5.64 11.02
N GLN A 46 -35.10 6.54 10.14
CA GLN A 46 -35.91 7.70 10.51
C GLN A 46 -37.31 7.28 11.00
N ALA A 47 -37.90 6.24 10.41
CA ALA A 47 -39.17 5.68 10.88
C ALA A 47 -39.09 5.01 12.26
N ILE A 48 -37.92 4.44 12.64
CA ILE A 48 -37.73 3.74 13.91
C ILE A 48 -37.21 4.67 15.02
N LEU A 49 -36.23 5.52 14.72
CA LEU A 49 -35.51 6.36 15.69
C LEU A 49 -35.82 7.86 15.58
N GLY A 50 -36.59 8.28 14.57
CA GLY A 50 -36.91 9.70 14.35
C GLY A 50 -35.65 10.54 14.11
N THR A 51 -35.66 11.77 14.62
CA THR A 51 -34.57 12.74 14.49
C THR A 51 -33.25 12.31 15.14
N LEU A 52 -33.27 11.38 16.10
CA LEU A 52 -32.07 10.79 16.68
C LEU A 52 -31.31 9.92 15.68
N GLY A 53 -32.04 9.24 14.77
CA GLY A 53 -31.46 8.42 13.71
C GLY A 53 -30.66 9.25 12.71
N ASP A 54 -31.16 10.42 12.31
CA ASP A 54 -30.48 11.33 11.38
C ASP A 54 -29.17 11.89 11.95
N ILE A 55 -29.19 12.25 13.24
CA ILE A 55 -28.00 12.75 13.93
C ILE A 55 -26.93 11.64 14.01
N PHE A 56 -27.33 10.43 14.43
CA PHE A 56 -26.40 9.30 14.55
C PHE A 56 -25.83 8.86 13.20
N LEU A 57 -26.68 8.69 12.18
CA LEU A 57 -26.23 8.29 10.83
C LEU A 57 -25.38 9.37 10.17
N GLY A 58 -25.70 10.65 10.39
CA GLY A 58 -24.90 11.77 9.90
C GLY A 58 -23.49 11.79 10.50
N TYR A 59 -23.37 11.65 11.83
CA TYR A 59 -22.06 11.57 12.49
C TYR A 59 -21.30 10.30 12.11
N LEU A 60 -21.99 9.16 12.01
CA LEU A 60 -21.38 7.88 11.64
C LEU A 60 -20.85 7.90 10.20
N ALA A 61 -21.63 8.39 9.23
CA ALA A 61 -21.20 8.51 7.84
C ALA A 61 -20.02 9.47 7.69
N ARG A 62 -20.04 10.60 8.42
CA ARG A 62 -18.94 11.57 8.40
C ARG A 62 -17.68 10.98 9.04
N ALA A 63 -17.79 10.29 10.16
CA ALA A 63 -16.67 9.59 10.80
C ALA A 63 -16.10 8.47 9.92
N LEU A 64 -16.96 7.66 9.29
CA LEU A 64 -16.53 6.61 8.35
C LEU A 64 -15.77 7.20 7.17
N ARG A 65 -16.23 8.31 6.63
CA ARG A 65 -15.58 9.00 5.52
C ARG A 65 -14.21 9.57 5.92
N ASP A 66 -14.12 10.24 7.06
CA ASP A 66 -12.87 10.84 7.54
C ASP A 66 -11.83 9.78 7.92
N ILE A 67 -12.25 8.73 8.63
CA ILE A 67 -11.38 7.59 8.97
C ILE A 67 -10.93 6.86 7.70
N SER A 68 -11.82 6.65 6.74
CA SER A 68 -11.48 6.01 5.47
C SER A 68 -10.44 6.83 4.70
N LEU A 69 -10.62 8.15 4.62
CA LEU A 69 -9.65 9.05 3.98
C LEU A 69 -8.28 8.98 4.65
N ILE A 70 -8.22 9.09 5.97
CA ILE A 70 -6.96 9.01 6.74
C ILE A 70 -6.28 7.65 6.51
N PHE A 71 -7.06 6.57 6.60
CA PHE A 71 -6.55 5.21 6.38
C PHE A 71 -5.99 5.01 4.97
N THR A 72 -6.69 5.51 3.94
CA THR A 72 -6.20 5.47 2.55
C THR A 72 -4.91 6.26 2.38
N LEU A 73 -4.82 7.44 2.99
CA LEU A 73 -3.65 8.32 2.88
C LEU A 73 -2.42 7.71 3.54
N VAL A 74 -2.59 7.15 4.75
CA VAL A 74 -1.53 6.44 5.47
C VAL A 74 -1.07 5.20 4.70
N ASN A 75 -2.00 4.38 4.19
CA ASN A 75 -1.64 3.18 3.44
C ASN A 75 -0.98 3.48 2.09
N ALA A 76 -1.40 4.54 1.40
CA ALA A 76 -0.72 5.02 0.20
C ALA A 76 0.73 5.41 0.54
N GLY A 77 0.96 6.10 1.65
CA GLY A 77 2.29 6.45 2.15
C GLY A 77 3.16 5.22 2.43
N ILE A 78 2.63 4.25 3.17
CA ILE A 78 3.32 2.98 3.48
C ILE A 78 3.68 2.23 2.20
N SER A 79 2.75 2.13 1.24
CA SER A 79 3.01 1.47 -0.05
C SER A 79 4.13 2.16 -0.84
N VAL A 80 4.15 3.50 -0.88
CA VAL A 80 5.23 4.26 -1.54
C VAL A 80 6.58 4.02 -0.84
N LEU A 81 6.61 3.98 0.49
CA LEU A 81 7.82 3.69 1.25
C LEU A 81 8.34 2.28 0.98
N LEU A 82 7.48 1.26 1.01
CA LEU A 82 7.83 -0.12 0.70
C LEU A 82 8.36 -0.27 -0.72
N PHE A 83 7.71 0.39 -1.69
CA PHE A 83 8.14 0.40 -3.08
C PHE A 83 9.53 1.06 -3.25
N THR A 84 9.75 2.19 -2.58
CA THR A 84 11.02 2.91 -2.62
C THR A 84 12.15 2.10 -1.98
N ALA A 85 11.88 1.48 -0.82
CA ALA A 85 12.82 0.58 -0.16
C ALA A 85 13.20 -0.61 -1.05
N ALA A 86 12.22 -1.25 -1.70
CA ALA A 86 12.46 -2.34 -2.65
C ALA A 86 13.35 -1.88 -3.82
N ARG A 87 13.09 -0.69 -4.37
CA ARG A 87 13.87 -0.11 -5.48
C ARG A 87 15.30 0.21 -5.06
N LEU A 88 15.50 0.78 -3.87
CA LEU A 88 16.83 1.08 -3.33
C LEU A 88 17.64 -0.20 -3.10
N LEU A 89 17.04 -1.23 -2.51
CA LEU A 89 17.68 -2.55 -2.32
C LEU A 89 18.10 -3.19 -3.64
N LYS A 90 17.22 -3.16 -4.65
CA LYS A 90 17.53 -3.68 -5.99
C LYS A 90 18.69 -2.93 -6.65
N ASN A 91 18.74 -1.61 -6.51
CA ASN A 91 19.81 -0.79 -7.06
C ASN A 91 21.14 -0.99 -6.33
N SER A 92 21.10 -1.07 -4.99
CA SER A 92 22.30 -1.32 -4.17
C SER A 92 22.95 -2.66 -4.53
N ASN A 93 22.17 -3.73 -4.63
CA ASN A 93 22.69 -5.05 -5.00
C ASN A 93 23.26 -5.07 -6.43
N ARG A 94 22.64 -4.34 -7.36
CA ARG A 94 23.16 -4.21 -8.73
C ARG A 94 24.49 -3.46 -8.77
N LEU A 95 24.66 -2.43 -7.94
CA LEU A 95 25.88 -1.64 -7.86
C LEU A 95 27.01 -2.45 -7.24
N SER A 96 26.76 -3.09 -6.10
CA SER A 96 27.74 -3.95 -5.41
C SER A 96 28.26 -5.07 -6.32
N TYR A 97 27.38 -5.70 -7.11
CA TYR A 97 27.78 -6.71 -8.09
C TYR A 97 28.66 -6.15 -9.23
N ARG A 98 28.36 -4.93 -9.71
CA ARG A 98 29.18 -4.28 -10.75
C ARG A 98 30.59 -3.96 -10.23
N VAL A 99 30.69 -3.51 -8.97
CA VAL A 99 31.97 -3.25 -8.30
C VAL A 99 32.77 -4.55 -8.20
N GLN A 100 32.16 -5.65 -7.72
CA GLN A 100 32.86 -6.95 -7.64
C GLN A 100 33.35 -7.48 -9.00
N ILE A 101 32.58 -7.27 -10.09
CA ILE A 101 33.05 -7.63 -11.43
C ILE A 101 34.25 -6.79 -11.85
N LEU A 102 34.19 -5.47 -11.59
CA LEU A 102 35.26 -4.56 -11.95
C LEU A 102 36.53 -4.89 -11.17
N GLU A 103 36.45 -5.13 -9.85
CA GLU A 103 37.56 -5.58 -9.01
C GLU A 103 38.18 -6.87 -9.55
N LYS A 104 37.37 -7.90 -9.86
CA LYS A 104 37.89 -9.15 -10.45
C LYS A 104 38.59 -8.95 -11.79
N LYS A 105 38.07 -8.06 -12.65
CA LYS A 105 38.73 -7.75 -13.93
C LYS A 105 40.04 -7.00 -13.72
N LEU A 106 40.11 -6.15 -12.71
CA LEU A 106 41.29 -5.36 -12.38
C LEU A 106 42.40 -6.23 -11.78
N GLU A 107 42.06 -7.18 -10.89
CA GLU A 107 43.00 -8.20 -10.39
C GLU A 107 43.61 -9.02 -11.53
N ILE A 108 42.79 -9.52 -12.47
CA ILE A 108 43.27 -10.28 -13.63
C ILE A 108 44.18 -9.43 -14.53
N ALA A 109 43.88 -8.14 -14.69
CA ALA A 109 44.72 -7.23 -15.46
C ALA A 109 46.04 -6.89 -14.74
N SER A 110 46.06 -6.90 -13.41
CA SER A 110 47.29 -6.65 -12.61
C SER A 110 48.26 -7.83 -12.57
N LEU A 111 47.79 -9.04 -12.89
CA LEU A 111 48.57 -10.29 -12.90
C LEU A 111 49.20 -10.60 -14.28
N LYS A 112 48.98 -9.76 -15.29
CA LYS A 112 49.56 -9.86 -16.63
C LYS A 112 50.57 -8.75 -16.86
#